data_AF-W8EX45-F1
#
_entry.id   AF-W8EX45-F1
#
_cell.length_a   1.000
_cell.length_b   1.000
_cell.length_c   1.000
_cell.angle_alpha   90.00
_cell.angle_beta   90.00
_cell.angle_gamma   90.00
#
_symmetry.space_group_name_H-M   'P 1'
#
loop_
_entity.id
_entity.type
_entity.pdbx_description
1 polymer ?
#
loop_
_entity_poly.entity_id
_entity_poly.type
_entity_poly.pdbx_seq_one_letter_code
_entity_poly.pdbx_strand_id
1 'polypeptide(L)'
;MSYPLLTVPLSWAVPADAGYDYYTSFYVLAFGLNLLLLLREGWRRGYPMRSWLVVLACSSLAFILGTKLLAFSGPEWQLLLTTGHWPVSGARSVLGGAVSGTLLLLLLRRPLGFSWHMFDAFALPMCVALTIQCVGCVLTGCCFGEATAGGWGLTYAPGTWPYVAQVVQGAIPAGAAHSLPVHPTQLYTLLLCAGVGALLICTRHKPWPGGSRNLLHLGLLLAGRWLIEFWRDAAGEPVGATLHKHGGLTMNELQWALLVLVPVLLGLWAWQLRRKSATVYPHYEKLPTARPALNLLAVAGLLLVTGWLGSSALSLPEILVMKALLFTVLVLEAGTALRGSARQFQPARVALPFCLVAGVVVLTSQVPVDSVGAAESYSTISAGFSTGSFQRQQNTGGGCGGASQLQEYRHRYTTGTLDYTHTRLPGTDVNGRVHKAEVTWGIRLHAGVDHQQPTSDSLIYQLDYRPDNLLISFNPYAQLDRKWLGVGVGVMAGNLGFHRIYYGDEPSMLDGQASLRVGPRPQLFAIADYNFLGYGSANPQHRLGLGTGFGGTRWQVVGGAARARDYDIAEGQSRWSGFLEARGNLTPQWQASSFVTLGNPNQQQIGLRFGYRLPKNSTRR
;
A
#
# COMPACT_ATOMS: atom_id res chain seq x y z
N MET A 1 -46.24 -58.56 -10.31
CA MET A 1 -46.29 -57.10 -10.13
C MET A 1 -45.49 -56.77 -8.89
N SER A 2 -44.24 -56.36 -9.07
CA SER A 2 -43.32 -56.01 -7.98
C SER A 2 -43.01 -54.53 -8.14
N TYR A 3 -43.46 -53.71 -7.19
CA TYR A 3 -43.24 -52.26 -7.19
C TYR A 3 -41.73 -51.96 -7.17
N PRO A 4 -41.21 -51.06 -8.03
CA PRO A 4 -39.85 -50.59 -7.87
C PRO A 4 -39.81 -49.68 -6.64
N LEU A 5 -38.98 -50.04 -5.66
CA LEU A 5 -38.57 -49.12 -4.60
C LEU A 5 -37.90 -47.92 -5.27
N LEU A 6 -38.61 -46.80 -5.26
CA LEU A 6 -38.11 -45.47 -5.58
C LEU A 6 -36.94 -45.14 -4.63
N THR A 7 -35.72 -45.49 -5.00
CA THR A 7 -34.52 -44.82 -4.49
C THR A 7 -34.48 -43.45 -5.15
N VAL A 8 -35.26 -42.49 -4.63
CA VAL A 8 -35.08 -41.08 -5.00
C VAL A 8 -33.65 -40.72 -4.58
N PRO A 9 -32.72 -40.44 -5.51
CA PRO A 9 -31.40 -40.00 -5.12
C PRO A 9 -31.57 -38.68 -4.38
N LEU A 10 -31.16 -38.65 -3.11
CA LEU A 10 -31.11 -37.44 -2.27
C LEU A 10 -30.05 -36.49 -2.85
N SER A 11 -30.40 -35.82 -3.93
CA SER A 11 -29.60 -34.76 -4.54
C SER A 11 -30.03 -33.43 -3.95
N TRP A 12 -29.08 -32.68 -3.39
CA TRP A 12 -29.38 -31.40 -2.77
C TRP A 12 -29.04 -30.31 -3.79
N ALA A 13 -30.06 -29.56 -4.22
CA ALA A 13 -29.86 -28.39 -5.04
C ALA A 13 -29.28 -27.27 -4.17
N VAL A 14 -28.09 -26.77 -4.53
CA VAL A 14 -27.51 -25.61 -3.88
C VAL A 14 -28.07 -24.36 -4.55
N PRO A 15 -28.69 -23.41 -3.80
CA PRO A 15 -29.14 -22.13 -4.34
C PRO A 15 -27.92 -21.23 -4.58
N ALA A 16 -27.14 -21.56 -5.59
CA ALA A 16 -25.99 -20.79 -6.04
C ALA A 16 -26.41 -19.99 -7.27
N ASP A 17 -27.09 -18.85 -7.08
CA ASP A 17 -27.39 -17.96 -8.18
C ASP A 17 -26.10 -17.27 -8.66
N ALA A 18 -25.84 -17.30 -9.97
CA ALA A 18 -24.65 -16.73 -10.59
C ALA A 18 -24.47 -15.21 -10.35
N GLY A 19 -25.48 -14.53 -9.78
CA GLY A 19 -25.46 -13.11 -9.46
C GLY A 19 -24.79 -12.72 -8.13
N TYR A 20 -24.55 -13.65 -7.21
CA TYR A 20 -23.97 -13.35 -5.89
C TYR A 20 -22.53 -13.88 -5.74
N ASP A 21 -21.57 -13.00 -5.45
CA ASP A 21 -20.17 -13.36 -5.20
C ASP A 21 -19.96 -13.84 -3.75
N TYR A 22 -20.43 -15.05 -3.46
CA TYR A 22 -20.19 -15.72 -2.17
C TYR A 22 -18.72 -16.04 -1.96
N TYR A 23 -17.98 -16.35 -3.02
CA TYR A 23 -16.56 -16.71 -2.94
C TYR A 23 -15.73 -15.60 -2.28
N THR A 24 -15.82 -14.37 -2.79
CA THR A 24 -15.05 -13.24 -2.27
C THR A 24 -15.43 -12.91 -0.84
N SER A 25 -16.72 -12.98 -0.51
CA SER A 25 -17.22 -12.70 0.85
C SER A 25 -16.64 -13.67 1.89
N PHE A 26 -16.72 -14.98 1.61
CA PHE A 26 -16.15 -16.00 2.50
C PHE A 26 -14.62 -15.99 2.50
N TYR A 27 -13.99 -15.62 1.38
CA TYR A 27 -12.54 -15.43 1.29
C TYR A 27 -12.04 -14.33 2.23
N VAL A 28 -12.68 -13.16 2.20
CA VAL A 28 -12.35 -12.06 3.12
C VAL A 28 -12.60 -12.45 4.57
N LEU A 29 -13.72 -13.13 4.85
CA LEU A 29 -14.04 -13.60 6.20
C LEU A 29 -13.02 -14.61 6.71
N ALA A 30 -12.68 -15.63 5.91
CA ALA A 30 -11.71 -16.67 6.26
C ALA A 30 -10.32 -16.07 6.49
N PHE A 31 -9.87 -15.17 5.62
CA PHE A 31 -8.57 -14.52 5.73
C PHE A 31 -8.49 -13.57 6.94
N GLY A 32 -9.54 -12.77 7.15
CA GLY A 32 -9.66 -11.87 8.30
C GLY A 32 -9.68 -12.62 9.63
N LEU A 33 -10.45 -13.71 9.72
CA LEU A 33 -10.48 -14.54 10.93
C LEU A 33 -9.16 -15.25 11.16
N ASN A 34 -8.52 -15.77 10.11
CA ASN A 34 -7.18 -16.38 10.21
C ASN A 34 -6.18 -15.40 10.83
N LEU A 35 -6.12 -14.17 10.32
CA LEU A 35 -5.24 -13.13 10.85
C LEU A 35 -5.59 -12.76 12.29
N LEU A 36 -6.87 -12.60 12.63
CA LEU A 36 -7.30 -12.30 13.99
C LEU A 36 -6.87 -13.39 14.98
N LEU A 37 -7.05 -14.66 14.60
CA LEU A 37 -6.64 -15.80 15.42
C LEU A 37 -5.11 -15.90 15.54
N LEU A 38 -4.36 -15.63 14.46
CA LEU A 38 -2.90 -15.58 14.48
C LEU A 38 -2.37 -14.44 15.36
N LEU A 39 -3.00 -13.26 15.33
CA LEU A 39 -2.67 -12.15 16.22
C LEU A 39 -2.93 -12.52 17.68
N ARG A 40 -4.09 -13.13 17.96
CA ARG A 40 -4.45 -13.62 19.30
C ARG A 40 -3.45 -14.68 19.78
N GLU A 41 -3.04 -15.60 18.92
CA GLU A 41 -2.10 -16.67 19.26
C GLU A 41 -0.70 -16.12 19.52
N GLY A 42 -0.21 -15.20 18.68
CA GLY A 42 1.06 -14.50 18.92
C GLY A 42 1.05 -13.70 20.22
N TRP A 43 -0.09 -13.07 20.56
CA TRP A 43 -0.25 -12.34 21.82
C TRP A 43 -0.23 -13.27 23.03
N ARG A 44 -0.97 -14.38 22.97
CA ARG A 44 -1.01 -15.41 24.02
C ARG A 44 0.35 -16.05 24.27
N ARG A 45 1.16 -16.21 23.23
CA ARG A 45 2.53 -16.77 23.33
C ARG A 45 3.57 -15.73 23.72
N GLY A 46 3.19 -14.47 23.90
CA GLY A 46 4.10 -13.40 24.31
C GLY A 46 5.06 -12.93 23.21
N TYR A 47 4.76 -13.21 21.93
CA TYR A 47 5.62 -12.77 20.83
C TYR A 47 5.64 -11.24 20.73
N PRO A 48 6.82 -10.64 20.41
CA PRO A 48 6.91 -9.22 20.10
C PRO A 48 6.07 -8.91 18.86
N MET A 49 4.98 -8.14 19.05
CA MET A 49 4.00 -7.84 18.01
C MET A 49 4.62 -7.29 16.73
N ARG A 50 5.68 -6.48 16.84
CA ARG A 50 6.39 -5.90 15.70
C ARG A 50 6.96 -6.97 14.76
N SER A 51 7.73 -7.92 15.30
CA SER A 51 8.29 -9.02 14.50
C SER A 51 7.22 -10.02 14.07
N TRP A 52 6.20 -10.24 14.91
CA TRP A 52 5.09 -11.15 14.57
C TRP A 52 4.26 -10.62 13.41
N LEU A 53 3.91 -9.35 13.39
CA LEU A 53 3.18 -8.74 12.28
C LEU A 53 3.98 -8.78 10.96
N VAL A 54 5.31 -8.63 11.01
CA VAL A 54 6.17 -8.81 9.82
C VAL A 54 6.09 -10.25 9.30
N VAL A 55 6.16 -11.24 10.20
CA VAL A 55 5.96 -12.65 9.85
C VAL A 55 4.59 -12.85 9.19
N LEU A 56 3.53 -12.30 9.77
CA LEU A 56 2.17 -12.42 9.24
C LEU A 56 2.05 -11.78 7.86
N ALA A 57 2.59 -10.58 7.65
CA ALA A 57 2.57 -9.89 6.36
C ALA A 57 3.34 -10.67 5.29
N CYS A 58 4.56 -11.10 5.60
CA CYS A 58 5.38 -11.91 4.72
C CYS A 58 4.70 -13.24 4.34
N SER A 59 4.31 -14.04 5.34
CA SER A 59 3.69 -15.35 5.11
C SER A 59 2.34 -15.25 4.40
N SER A 60 1.56 -14.20 4.67
CA SER A 60 0.32 -13.90 3.96
C SER A 60 0.55 -13.59 2.49
N LEU A 61 1.52 -12.72 2.18
CA LEU A 61 1.84 -12.39 0.79
C LEU A 61 2.34 -13.62 0.03
N ALA A 62 3.25 -14.40 0.64
CA ALA A 62 3.71 -15.66 0.04
C ALA A 62 2.56 -16.64 -0.19
N PHE A 63 1.68 -16.81 0.80
CA PHE A 63 0.52 -17.68 0.66
C PHE A 63 -0.36 -17.25 -0.52
N ILE A 64 -0.73 -15.97 -0.60
CA ILE A 64 -1.56 -15.42 -1.69
C ILE A 64 -0.90 -15.67 -3.04
N LEU A 65 0.38 -15.29 -3.19
CA LEU A 65 1.11 -15.47 -4.44
C LEU A 65 1.25 -16.95 -4.81
N GLY A 66 1.57 -17.81 -3.84
CA GLY A 66 1.69 -19.23 -4.04
C GLY A 66 0.39 -19.89 -4.50
N THR A 67 -0.77 -19.43 -4.01
CA THR A 67 -2.05 -19.97 -4.50
C THR A 67 -2.27 -19.72 -5.98
N LYS A 68 -1.79 -18.61 -6.52
CA LYS A 68 -1.93 -18.24 -7.94
C LYS A 68 -0.85 -18.88 -8.79
N LEU A 69 0.41 -18.77 -8.38
CA LEU A 69 1.56 -19.28 -9.14
C LEU A 69 1.46 -20.78 -9.38
N LEU A 70 1.07 -21.57 -8.36
CA LEU A 70 0.93 -23.02 -8.56
C LEU A 70 -0.27 -23.37 -9.47
N ALA A 71 -1.27 -22.50 -9.55
CA ALA A 71 -2.47 -22.73 -10.36
C ALA A 71 -2.30 -22.30 -11.82
N PHE A 72 -1.19 -21.63 -12.19
CA PHE A 72 -0.95 -21.21 -13.56
C PHE A 72 -0.71 -22.39 -14.48
N SER A 73 -1.41 -22.37 -15.62
CA SER A 73 -1.21 -23.29 -16.73
C SER A 73 0.07 -22.98 -17.52
N GLY A 74 0.53 -23.92 -18.34
CA GLY A 74 1.72 -23.74 -19.20
C GLY A 74 1.69 -22.44 -20.04
N PRO A 75 0.58 -22.11 -20.74
CA PRO A 75 0.47 -20.86 -21.49
C PRO A 75 0.52 -19.61 -20.62
N GLU A 76 -0.05 -19.64 -19.42
CA GLU A 76 -0.04 -18.52 -18.48
C GLU A 76 1.36 -18.27 -17.92
N TRP A 77 2.12 -19.34 -17.65
CA TRP A 77 3.54 -19.25 -17.32
C TRP A 77 4.36 -18.65 -18.46
N GLN A 78 4.10 -19.07 -19.71
CA GLN A 78 4.76 -18.49 -20.88
C GLN A 78 4.45 -16.99 -21.02
N LEU A 79 3.18 -16.59 -20.83
CA LEU A 79 2.78 -15.18 -20.86
C LEU A 79 3.53 -14.36 -19.80
N LEU A 80 3.57 -14.85 -18.56
CA LEU A 80 4.26 -14.17 -17.46
C LEU A 80 5.76 -14.03 -17.74
N LEU A 81 6.42 -15.08 -18.22
CA LEU A 81 7.86 -15.08 -18.47
C LEU A 81 8.26 -14.23 -19.68
N THR A 82 7.42 -14.15 -20.70
CA THR A 82 7.72 -13.41 -21.95
C THR A 82 7.35 -11.93 -21.85
N THR A 83 6.21 -11.61 -21.25
CA THR A 83 5.69 -10.23 -21.21
C THR A 83 5.90 -9.55 -19.87
N GLY A 84 6.18 -10.30 -18.80
CA GLY A 84 6.19 -9.79 -17.43
C GLY A 84 4.81 -9.40 -16.89
N HIS A 85 3.73 -9.61 -17.65
CA HIS A 85 2.37 -9.28 -17.26
C HIS A 85 1.72 -10.46 -16.54
N TRP A 86 1.02 -10.17 -15.45
CA TRP A 86 0.25 -11.18 -14.72
C TRP A 86 -0.96 -11.64 -15.54
N PRO A 87 -1.18 -12.95 -15.67
CA PRO A 87 -2.33 -13.49 -16.39
C PRO A 87 -3.63 -13.18 -15.65
N VAL A 88 -4.72 -12.94 -16.40
CA VAL A 88 -6.06 -12.62 -15.87
C VAL A 88 -6.79 -13.91 -15.46
N SER A 89 -6.11 -14.81 -14.74
CA SER A 89 -6.69 -16.10 -14.34
C SER A 89 -7.22 -16.06 -12.92
N GLY A 90 -8.42 -16.62 -12.72
CA GLY A 90 -9.05 -16.75 -11.41
C GLY A 90 -8.59 -17.98 -10.63
N ALA A 91 -7.81 -18.87 -11.27
CA ALA A 91 -7.42 -20.16 -10.73
C ALA A 91 -6.53 -20.01 -9.49
N ARG A 92 -6.82 -20.81 -8.46
CA ARG A 92 -6.13 -20.77 -7.17
C ARG A 92 -6.02 -22.19 -6.61
N SER A 93 -4.85 -22.53 -6.09
CA SER A 93 -4.62 -23.80 -5.40
C SER A 93 -4.09 -23.56 -3.98
N VAL A 94 -4.84 -24.06 -2.98
CA VAL A 94 -4.46 -23.94 -1.57
C VAL A 94 -3.11 -24.60 -1.27
N LEU A 95 -2.75 -25.65 -2.03
CA LEU A 95 -1.46 -26.34 -1.91
C LEU A 95 -0.28 -25.40 -2.19
N GLY A 96 -0.40 -24.56 -3.23
CA GLY A 96 0.63 -23.58 -3.57
C GLY A 96 0.82 -22.54 -2.48
N GLY A 97 -0.28 -22.09 -1.87
CA GLY A 97 -0.25 -21.20 -0.71
C GLY A 97 0.41 -21.87 0.50
N ALA A 98 0.05 -23.11 0.81
CA ALA A 98 0.60 -23.85 1.95
C ALA A 98 2.12 -24.09 1.81
N VAL A 99 2.58 -24.46 0.61
CA VAL A 99 4.00 -24.69 0.32
C VAL A 99 4.80 -23.39 0.43
N SER A 100 4.40 -22.36 -0.30
CA SER A 100 5.08 -21.06 -0.31
C SER A 100 5.08 -20.38 1.07
N GLY A 101 3.95 -20.40 1.78
CA GLY A 101 3.83 -19.89 3.14
C GLY A 101 4.75 -20.63 4.11
N THR A 102 4.77 -21.96 4.07
CA THR A 102 5.64 -22.78 4.95
C THR A 102 7.12 -22.55 4.64
N LEU A 103 7.51 -22.49 3.36
CA LEU A 103 8.88 -22.19 2.95
C LEU A 103 9.31 -20.80 3.43
N LEU A 104 8.46 -19.79 3.29
CA LEU A 104 8.79 -18.45 3.76
C LEU A 104 8.88 -18.38 5.29
N LEU A 105 8.02 -19.10 6.02
CA LEU A 105 8.15 -19.23 7.48
C LEU A 105 9.49 -19.88 7.87
N LEU A 106 9.94 -20.91 7.16
CA LEU A 106 11.25 -21.53 7.39
C LEU A 106 12.40 -20.54 7.16
N LEU A 107 12.32 -19.74 6.09
CA LEU A 107 13.32 -18.71 5.77
C LEU A 107 13.35 -17.59 6.81
N LEU A 108 12.20 -17.13 7.30
CA LEU A 108 12.09 -16.00 8.23
C LEU A 108 12.36 -16.36 9.68
N ARG A 109 12.20 -17.64 10.03
CA ARG A 109 12.33 -18.09 11.41
C ARG A 109 13.69 -17.75 12.01
N ARG A 110 14.80 -18.13 11.36
CA ARG A 110 16.17 -17.89 11.88
C ARG A 110 16.52 -16.39 11.97
N PRO A 111 16.32 -15.56 10.91
CA PRO A 111 16.71 -14.15 10.97
C PRO A 111 15.88 -13.33 11.97
N LEU A 112 14.63 -13.72 12.23
CA LEU A 112 13.76 -13.07 13.23
C LEU A 112 13.83 -13.72 14.62
N GLY A 113 14.65 -14.76 14.81
CA GLY A 113 14.90 -15.38 16.12
C GLY A 113 13.77 -16.27 16.65
N PHE A 114 12.84 -16.71 15.81
CA PHE A 114 11.75 -17.60 16.20
C PHE A 114 12.22 -19.06 16.37
N SER A 115 11.53 -19.81 17.25
CA SER A 115 11.75 -21.24 17.45
C SER A 115 10.81 -22.09 16.56
N TRP A 116 10.93 -23.42 16.59
CA TRP A 116 10.00 -24.32 15.85
C TRP A 116 8.54 -24.16 16.30
N HIS A 117 8.27 -23.68 17.53
CA HIS A 117 6.92 -23.46 18.06
C HIS A 117 6.11 -22.44 17.24
N MET A 118 6.79 -21.56 16.51
CA MET A 118 6.17 -20.59 15.60
C MET A 118 5.24 -21.26 14.58
N PHE A 119 5.62 -22.42 14.06
CA PHE A 119 4.79 -23.17 13.09
C PHE A 119 3.50 -23.68 13.73
N ASP A 120 3.56 -24.08 15.00
CA ASP A 120 2.38 -24.57 15.72
C ASP A 120 1.34 -23.47 15.95
N ALA A 121 1.73 -22.19 15.88
CA ALA A 121 0.79 -21.07 15.96
C ALA A 121 -0.13 -20.97 14.74
N PHE A 122 0.28 -21.51 13.58
CA PHE A 122 -0.50 -21.48 12.35
C PHE A 122 -1.49 -22.63 12.21
N ALA A 123 -1.26 -23.75 12.90
CA ALA A 123 -2.03 -24.97 12.71
C ALA A 123 -3.54 -24.78 12.95
N LEU A 124 -3.93 -24.28 14.13
CA LEU A 124 -5.36 -24.13 14.46
C LEU A 124 -6.05 -22.99 13.67
N PRO A 125 -5.47 -21.78 13.54
CA PRO A 125 -6.05 -20.72 12.71
C PRO A 125 -6.32 -21.16 11.27
N MET A 126 -5.39 -21.93 10.67
CA MET A 126 -5.53 -22.45 9.32
C MET A 126 -6.73 -23.39 9.17
N CYS A 127 -6.93 -24.33 10.11
CA CYS A 127 -8.11 -25.21 10.10
C CYS A 127 -9.42 -24.41 10.13
N VAL A 128 -9.51 -23.40 10.98
CA VAL A 128 -10.71 -22.56 11.12
C VAL A 128 -10.97 -21.78 9.83
N ALA A 129 -9.91 -21.17 9.26
CA ALA A 129 -10.00 -20.44 8.00
C ALA A 129 -10.47 -21.32 6.84
N LEU A 130 -9.89 -22.52 6.70
CA LEU A 130 -10.28 -23.47 5.67
C LEU A 130 -11.72 -23.96 5.84
N THR A 131 -12.18 -24.18 7.07
CA THR A 131 -13.57 -24.58 7.34
C THR A 131 -14.55 -23.53 6.82
N ILE A 132 -14.28 -22.25 7.09
CA ILE A 132 -15.11 -21.12 6.60
C ILE A 132 -15.02 -21.00 5.08
N GLN A 133 -13.82 -21.09 4.51
CA GLN A 133 -13.65 -21.01 3.07
C GLN A 133 -14.37 -22.14 2.33
N CYS A 134 -14.38 -23.36 2.88
CA CYS A 134 -15.06 -24.49 2.28
C CYS A 134 -16.58 -24.27 2.19
N VAL A 135 -17.19 -23.56 3.14
CA VAL A 135 -18.61 -23.14 3.02
C VAL A 135 -18.81 -22.25 1.80
N GLY A 136 -17.93 -21.26 1.60
CA GLY A 136 -17.94 -20.43 0.40
C GLY A 136 -17.74 -21.25 -0.89
N CYS A 137 -16.85 -22.24 -0.87
CA CYS A 137 -16.63 -23.15 -2.01
C CYS A 137 -17.87 -23.99 -2.35
N VAL A 138 -18.61 -24.47 -1.34
CA VAL A 138 -19.88 -25.19 -1.54
C VAL A 138 -20.92 -24.27 -2.17
N LEU A 139 -21.06 -23.03 -1.69
CA LEU A 139 -22.03 -22.08 -2.22
C LEU A 139 -21.69 -21.58 -3.63
N THR A 140 -20.41 -21.57 -4.00
CA THR A 140 -19.97 -21.11 -5.34
C THR A 140 -19.90 -22.28 -6.34
N GLY A 141 -19.81 -23.51 -5.85
CA GLY A 141 -19.56 -24.69 -6.67
C GLY A 141 -18.14 -24.80 -7.21
N CYS A 142 -17.14 -24.12 -6.63
CA CYS A 142 -15.75 -24.40 -7.02
C CYS A 142 -15.24 -25.67 -6.34
N CYS A 143 -14.14 -26.26 -6.82
CA CYS A 143 -13.47 -27.35 -6.10
C CYS A 143 -14.29 -28.65 -6.01
N PHE A 144 -15.17 -28.93 -6.99
CA PHE A 144 -16.15 -30.03 -6.99
C PHE A 144 -15.55 -31.41 -7.27
N GLY A 145 -16.34 -32.45 -6.97
CA GLY A 145 -15.98 -33.85 -7.22
C GLY A 145 -16.51 -34.42 -8.54
N GLU A 146 -16.18 -35.67 -8.82
CA GLU A 146 -16.67 -36.37 -10.00
C GLU A 146 -18.20 -36.55 -9.95
N ALA A 147 -18.82 -36.73 -11.12
CA ALA A 147 -20.24 -37.03 -11.24
C ALA A 147 -20.57 -38.35 -10.53
N THR A 148 -21.68 -38.37 -9.79
CA THR A 148 -22.09 -39.53 -8.99
C THR A 148 -23.54 -39.90 -9.25
N ALA A 149 -23.81 -41.19 -9.34
CA ALA A 149 -25.16 -41.75 -9.40
C ALA A 149 -25.73 -42.05 -7.99
N GLY A 150 -24.92 -41.88 -6.93
CA GLY A 150 -25.33 -42.15 -5.55
C GLY A 150 -26.22 -41.05 -4.96
N GLY A 151 -26.96 -41.38 -3.90
CA GLY A 151 -27.83 -40.44 -3.17
C GLY A 151 -27.11 -39.40 -2.32
N TRP A 152 -25.81 -39.16 -2.56
CA TRP A 152 -24.99 -38.18 -1.82
C TRP A 152 -24.18 -37.34 -2.81
N GLY A 153 -24.89 -36.42 -3.49
CA GLY A 153 -24.34 -35.50 -4.47
C GLY A 153 -25.02 -34.14 -4.41
N LEU A 154 -24.25 -33.10 -4.74
CA LEU A 154 -24.77 -31.73 -4.89
C LEU A 154 -25.04 -31.45 -6.37
N THR A 155 -26.13 -30.74 -6.64
CA THR A 155 -26.44 -30.23 -7.98
C THR A 155 -26.36 -28.71 -7.97
N TYR A 156 -25.87 -28.15 -9.06
CA TYR A 156 -25.59 -26.73 -9.18
C TYR A 156 -26.37 -26.10 -10.34
N ALA A 157 -26.74 -24.83 -10.18
CA ALA A 157 -27.47 -24.07 -11.18
C ALA A 157 -26.60 -23.68 -12.40
N PRO A 158 -27.22 -23.27 -13.52
CA PRO A 158 -26.50 -22.81 -14.71
C PRO A 158 -25.58 -21.62 -14.39
N GLY A 159 -24.40 -21.60 -15.02
CA GLY A 159 -23.38 -20.56 -14.80
C GLY A 159 -22.38 -20.87 -13.68
N THR A 160 -22.58 -21.93 -12.90
CA THR A 160 -21.58 -22.43 -11.94
C THR A 160 -20.52 -23.29 -12.63
N TRP A 161 -19.33 -23.41 -12.03
CA TRP A 161 -18.22 -24.21 -12.55
C TRP A 161 -18.56 -25.68 -12.89
N PRO A 162 -19.22 -26.46 -12.02
CA PRO A 162 -19.58 -27.85 -12.31
C PRO A 162 -20.56 -27.97 -13.48
N TYR A 163 -21.50 -27.03 -13.59
CA TYR A 163 -22.40 -26.97 -14.74
C TYR A 163 -21.63 -26.72 -16.04
N VAL A 164 -20.79 -25.67 -16.05
CA VAL A 164 -20.00 -25.29 -17.23
C VAL A 164 -19.05 -26.43 -17.64
N ALA A 165 -18.38 -27.06 -16.68
CA ALA A 165 -17.49 -28.19 -16.94
C ALA A 165 -18.23 -29.36 -17.61
N GLN A 166 -19.40 -29.73 -17.10
CA GLN A 166 -20.19 -30.83 -17.66
C GLN A 166 -20.78 -30.49 -19.04
N VAL A 167 -21.16 -29.24 -19.29
CA VAL A 167 -21.57 -28.78 -20.63
C VAL A 167 -20.42 -28.89 -21.62
N VAL A 168 -19.22 -28.41 -21.25
CA VAL A 168 -18.02 -28.47 -22.10
C VAL A 168 -17.59 -29.92 -22.37
N GLN A 169 -17.73 -30.81 -21.40
CA GLN A 169 -17.46 -32.23 -21.54
C GLN A 169 -18.56 -32.99 -22.32
N GLY A 170 -19.67 -32.34 -22.68
CA GLY A 170 -20.80 -32.96 -23.38
C GLY A 170 -21.65 -33.89 -22.51
N ALA A 171 -21.51 -33.83 -21.17
CA ALA A 171 -22.26 -34.67 -20.24
C ALA A 171 -23.72 -34.19 -20.05
N ILE A 172 -23.99 -32.91 -20.25
CA ILE A 172 -25.34 -32.31 -20.21
C ILE A 172 -25.53 -31.29 -21.34
N PRO A 173 -26.76 -31.09 -21.84
CA PRO A 173 -27.06 -30.02 -22.80
C PRO A 173 -26.99 -28.64 -22.12
N ALA A 174 -26.61 -27.60 -22.87
CA ALA A 174 -26.49 -26.22 -22.39
C ALA A 174 -27.82 -25.59 -21.89
N GLY A 175 -28.96 -26.26 -22.09
CA GLY A 175 -30.26 -25.86 -21.57
C GLY A 175 -30.73 -26.65 -20.33
N ALA A 176 -29.87 -27.51 -19.76
CA ALA A 176 -30.21 -28.27 -18.57
C ALA A 176 -30.47 -27.34 -17.37
N ALA A 177 -31.47 -27.67 -16.55
CA ALA A 177 -31.84 -26.86 -15.39
C ALA A 177 -30.77 -26.89 -14.27
N HIS A 178 -30.04 -27.99 -14.14
CA HIS A 178 -28.97 -28.17 -13.15
C HIS A 178 -27.86 -29.08 -13.69
N SER A 179 -26.69 -29.04 -13.04
CA SER A 179 -25.62 -30.02 -13.26
C SER A 179 -26.06 -31.42 -12.82
N LEU A 180 -25.41 -32.46 -13.35
CA LEU A 180 -25.46 -33.79 -12.75
C LEU A 180 -24.97 -33.72 -11.29
N PRO A 181 -25.48 -34.59 -10.40
CA PRO A 181 -25.00 -34.66 -9.04
C PRO A 181 -23.50 -34.95 -9.00
N VAL A 182 -22.75 -34.13 -8.27
CA VAL A 182 -21.30 -34.30 -8.08
C VAL A 182 -20.99 -34.58 -6.61
N HIS A 183 -19.93 -35.35 -6.36
CA HIS A 183 -19.48 -35.58 -5.00
C HIS A 183 -19.12 -34.27 -4.29
N PRO A 184 -19.64 -34.01 -3.07
CA PRO A 184 -19.37 -32.78 -2.32
C PRO A 184 -18.00 -32.82 -1.63
N THR A 185 -16.93 -32.90 -2.41
CA THR A 185 -15.55 -32.96 -1.91
C THR A 185 -15.17 -31.75 -1.05
N GLN A 186 -15.86 -30.61 -1.24
CA GLN A 186 -15.75 -29.43 -0.40
C GLN A 186 -16.25 -29.68 1.02
N LEU A 187 -17.35 -30.42 1.20
CA LEU A 187 -17.85 -30.82 2.53
C LEU A 187 -16.93 -31.84 3.18
N TYR A 188 -16.36 -32.77 2.42
CA TYR A 188 -15.36 -33.70 2.96
C TYR A 188 -14.14 -32.95 3.49
N THR A 189 -13.67 -31.95 2.74
CA THR A 189 -12.56 -31.08 3.14
C THR A 189 -12.91 -30.25 4.37
N LEU A 190 -14.14 -29.73 4.44
CA LEU A 190 -14.65 -28.99 5.60
C LEU A 190 -14.62 -29.87 6.86
N LEU A 191 -15.20 -31.07 6.77
CA LEU A 191 -15.24 -32.01 7.89
C LEU A 191 -13.84 -32.45 8.33
N LEU A 192 -12.93 -32.65 7.38
CA LEU A 192 -11.52 -32.93 7.65
C LEU A 192 -10.87 -31.77 8.43
N CYS A 193 -11.03 -30.53 7.96
CA CYS A 193 -10.46 -29.35 8.62
C CYS A 193 -11.04 -29.14 10.01
N ALA A 194 -12.35 -29.29 10.17
CA ALA A 194 -13.04 -29.20 11.45
C ALA A 194 -12.58 -30.31 12.42
N GLY A 195 -12.47 -31.55 11.94
CA GLY A 195 -12.01 -32.71 12.72
C GLY A 195 -10.55 -32.55 13.18
N VAL A 196 -9.65 -32.13 12.29
CA VAL A 196 -8.25 -31.84 12.65
C VAL A 196 -8.18 -30.66 13.63
N GLY A 197 -8.98 -29.60 13.41
CA GLY A 197 -9.07 -28.47 14.33
C GLY A 197 -9.54 -28.90 15.73
N ALA A 198 -10.58 -29.73 15.82
CA ALA A 198 -11.08 -30.28 17.08
C ALA A 198 -10.01 -31.14 17.78
N LEU A 199 -9.30 -31.99 17.03
CA LEU A 199 -8.18 -32.77 17.58
C LEU A 199 -7.09 -31.88 18.18
N LEU A 200 -6.70 -30.80 17.49
CA LEU A 200 -5.70 -29.84 17.98
C LEU A 200 -6.18 -29.11 19.24
N ILE A 201 -7.49 -28.79 19.34
CA ILE A 201 -8.08 -28.19 20.54
C ILE A 201 -8.07 -29.19 21.69
N CYS A 202 -8.49 -30.44 21.48
CA CYS A 202 -8.51 -31.49 22.50
C CYS A 202 -7.10 -31.83 23.00
N THR A 203 -6.09 -31.70 22.14
CA THR A 203 -4.68 -31.97 22.46
C THR A 203 -3.89 -30.72 22.87
N ARG A 204 -4.53 -29.54 22.98
CA ARG A 204 -3.84 -28.26 23.25
C ARG A 204 -3.07 -28.20 24.56
N HIS A 205 -3.44 -29.03 25.54
CA HIS A 205 -2.80 -29.11 26.85
C HIS A 205 -1.68 -30.16 26.91
N LYS A 206 -1.54 -31.00 25.88
CA LYS A 206 -0.46 -31.99 25.85
C LYS A 206 0.87 -31.29 25.58
N PRO A 207 1.92 -31.56 26.39
CA PRO A 207 3.24 -31.00 26.19
C PRO A 207 3.91 -31.72 25.03
N TRP A 208 3.88 -31.09 23.85
CA TRP A 208 4.53 -31.63 22.66
C TRP A 208 5.70 -30.75 22.24
N PRO A 209 6.71 -31.32 21.55
CA PRO A 209 7.83 -30.55 21.02
C PRO A 209 7.37 -29.46 20.05
N GLY A 210 8.02 -28.29 20.08
CA GLY A 210 7.76 -27.25 19.10
C GLY A 210 7.91 -27.73 17.65
N GLY A 211 6.92 -27.38 16.83
CA GLY A 211 6.78 -27.76 15.42
C GLY A 211 5.97 -29.05 15.21
N SER A 212 5.76 -29.86 16.25
CA SER A 212 5.08 -31.15 16.11
C SER A 212 3.57 -31.01 15.86
N ARG A 213 2.90 -29.98 16.41
CA ARG A 213 1.46 -29.77 16.17
C ARG A 213 1.22 -29.40 14.71
N ASN A 214 2.09 -28.57 14.14
CA ASN A 214 2.01 -28.24 12.72
C ASN A 214 2.32 -29.45 11.81
N LEU A 215 3.27 -30.31 12.18
CA LEU A 215 3.54 -31.55 11.44
C LEU A 215 2.35 -32.51 11.47
N LEU A 216 1.71 -32.68 12.63
CA LEU A 216 0.49 -33.48 12.75
C LEU A 216 -0.65 -32.88 11.91
N HIS A 217 -0.85 -31.56 12.03
CA HIS A 217 -1.84 -30.81 11.25
C HIS A 217 -1.66 -31.01 9.74
N LEU A 218 -0.45 -30.73 9.21
CA LEU A 218 -0.14 -30.90 7.80
C LEU A 218 -0.26 -32.36 7.37
N GLY A 219 0.27 -33.29 8.15
CA GLY A 219 0.20 -34.72 7.86
C GLY A 219 -1.23 -35.23 7.77
N LEU A 220 -2.11 -34.85 8.70
CA LEU A 220 -3.52 -35.26 8.69
C LEU A 220 -4.33 -34.60 7.56
N LEU A 221 -4.13 -33.30 7.31
CA LEU A 221 -4.80 -32.62 6.20
C LEU A 221 -4.38 -33.19 4.84
N LEU A 222 -3.09 -33.49 4.65
CA LEU A 222 -2.58 -34.08 3.42
C LEU A 222 -3.01 -35.55 3.26
N ALA A 223 -3.11 -36.30 4.36
CA ALA A 223 -3.67 -37.66 4.36
C ALA A 223 -5.14 -37.66 3.94
N GLY A 224 -5.94 -36.77 4.53
CA GLY A 224 -7.34 -36.62 4.14
C GLY A 224 -7.48 -36.07 2.71
N ARG A 225 -6.56 -35.18 2.27
CA ARG A 225 -6.54 -34.72 0.88
C ARG A 225 -6.26 -35.85 -0.10
N TRP A 226 -5.29 -36.72 0.19
CA TRP A 226 -5.01 -37.90 -0.62
C TRP A 226 -6.25 -38.79 -0.77
N LEU A 227 -7.01 -38.98 0.31
CA LEU A 227 -8.25 -39.74 0.31
C LEU A 227 -9.36 -39.03 -0.52
N ILE A 228 -9.57 -37.74 -0.31
CA ILE A 228 -10.61 -36.96 -1.01
C ILE A 228 -10.36 -36.92 -2.53
N GLU A 229 -9.10 -36.97 -2.96
CA GLU A 229 -8.72 -36.91 -4.37
C GLU A 229 -9.30 -38.06 -5.21
N PHE A 230 -9.66 -39.20 -4.60
CA PHE A 230 -10.35 -40.31 -5.29
C PHE A 230 -11.76 -39.96 -5.78
N TRP A 231 -12.38 -38.92 -5.22
CA TRP A 231 -13.71 -38.44 -5.62
C TRP A 231 -13.64 -37.07 -6.31
N ARG A 232 -12.44 -36.58 -6.63
CA ARG A 232 -12.24 -35.20 -7.09
C ARG A 232 -12.15 -35.14 -8.61
N ASP A 233 -12.91 -34.21 -9.20
CA ASP A 233 -12.88 -34.00 -10.65
C ASP A 233 -11.68 -33.14 -11.07
N ALA A 234 -11.05 -33.49 -12.19
CA ALA A 234 -9.89 -32.78 -12.72
C ALA A 234 -10.18 -31.31 -13.09
N ALA A 235 -11.41 -30.98 -13.51
CA ALA A 235 -11.84 -29.61 -13.76
C ALA A 235 -12.07 -28.83 -12.46
N GLY A 236 -12.34 -29.52 -11.35
CA GLY A 236 -12.51 -28.93 -10.03
C GLY A 236 -11.18 -28.49 -9.38
N GLU A 237 -10.08 -29.17 -9.68
CA GLU A 237 -8.72 -28.78 -9.32
C GLU A 237 -7.74 -29.28 -10.40
N PRO A 238 -7.28 -28.41 -11.31
CA PRO A 238 -6.40 -28.83 -12.41
C PRO A 238 -4.97 -29.14 -11.95
N VAL A 239 -4.56 -28.69 -10.76
CA VAL A 239 -3.19 -28.82 -10.25
C VAL A 239 -2.90 -30.28 -9.88
N GLY A 240 -2.06 -30.94 -10.67
CA GLY A 240 -1.64 -32.33 -10.45
C GLY A 240 -2.74 -33.36 -10.72
N ALA A 241 -3.75 -33.01 -11.52
CA ALA A 241 -4.86 -33.89 -11.91
C ALA A 241 -4.54 -34.81 -13.11
N THR A 242 -3.33 -34.71 -13.67
CA THR A 242 -2.84 -35.60 -14.73
C THR A 242 -2.66 -37.02 -14.20
N LEU A 243 -3.19 -38.00 -14.94
CA LEU A 243 -3.17 -39.40 -14.57
C LEU A 243 -1.83 -40.05 -14.96
N HIS A 244 -1.19 -40.71 -13.99
CA HIS A 244 0.01 -41.52 -14.22
C HIS A 244 -0.21 -42.98 -13.79
N LYS A 245 0.25 -43.89 -14.65
CA LYS A 245 0.21 -45.34 -14.40
C LYS A 245 1.57 -45.82 -13.94
N HIS A 246 1.69 -46.24 -12.69
CA HIS A 246 2.89 -46.89 -12.15
C HIS A 246 2.52 -48.21 -11.49
N GLY A 247 3.24 -49.29 -11.83
CA GLY A 247 3.04 -50.60 -11.19
C GLY A 247 1.62 -51.19 -11.35
N GLY A 248 0.89 -50.82 -12.40
CA GLY A 248 -0.48 -51.28 -12.64
C GLY A 248 -1.59 -50.42 -12.01
N LEU A 249 -1.24 -49.48 -11.13
CA LEU A 249 -2.18 -48.53 -10.51
C LEU A 249 -2.19 -47.21 -11.30
N THR A 250 -3.39 -46.70 -11.60
CA THR A 250 -3.61 -45.39 -12.21
C THR A 250 -4.06 -44.41 -11.14
N MET A 251 -3.24 -43.39 -10.88
CA MET A 251 -3.53 -42.34 -9.89
C MET A 251 -3.07 -40.98 -10.42
N ASN A 252 -3.66 -39.90 -9.89
CA ASN A 252 -3.27 -38.53 -10.23
C ASN A 252 -1.83 -38.25 -9.76
N GLU A 253 -1.10 -37.36 -10.46
CA GLU A 253 0.23 -36.89 -10.03
C GLU A 253 0.25 -36.45 -8.56
N LEU A 254 -0.77 -35.70 -8.16
CA LEU A 254 -0.91 -35.23 -6.78
C LEU A 254 -1.07 -36.42 -5.80
N GLN A 255 -1.83 -37.46 -6.16
CA GLN A 255 -2.00 -38.64 -5.30
C GLN A 255 -0.67 -39.37 -5.10
N TRP A 256 0.15 -39.51 -6.15
CA TRP A 256 1.49 -40.09 -6.04
C TRP A 256 2.41 -39.27 -5.13
N ALA A 257 2.41 -37.94 -5.29
CA ALA A 257 3.21 -37.06 -4.44
C ALA A 257 2.77 -37.15 -2.96
N LEU A 258 1.47 -37.16 -2.70
CA LEU A 258 0.92 -37.27 -1.35
C LEU A 258 1.17 -38.64 -0.70
N LEU A 259 1.16 -39.72 -1.50
CA LEU A 259 1.45 -41.08 -1.02
C LEU A 259 2.84 -41.18 -0.37
N VAL A 260 3.81 -40.40 -0.85
CA VAL A 260 5.16 -40.33 -0.25
C VAL A 260 5.23 -39.29 0.86
N LEU A 261 4.64 -38.11 0.65
CA LEU A 261 4.77 -36.98 1.58
C LEU A 261 4.06 -37.24 2.92
N VAL A 262 2.90 -37.90 2.91
CA VAL A 262 2.10 -38.15 4.12
C VAL A 262 2.84 -39.05 5.13
N PRO A 263 3.36 -40.24 4.74
CA PRO A 263 4.16 -41.08 5.63
C PRO A 263 5.41 -40.37 6.15
N VAL A 264 6.07 -39.53 5.33
CA VAL A 264 7.25 -38.76 5.75
C VAL A 264 6.87 -37.77 6.86
N LEU A 265 5.82 -36.97 6.69
CA LEU A 265 5.40 -35.98 7.69
C LEU A 265 4.91 -36.62 8.99
N LEU A 266 4.08 -37.66 8.89
CA LEU A 266 3.57 -38.38 10.07
C LEU A 266 4.67 -39.19 10.75
N GLY A 267 5.61 -39.76 9.98
CA GLY A 267 6.80 -40.43 10.49
C GLY A 267 7.73 -39.48 11.22
N LEU A 268 7.98 -38.28 10.67
CA LEU A 268 8.74 -37.21 11.34
C LEU A 268 8.06 -36.75 12.62
N TRP A 269 6.74 -36.60 12.61
CA TRP A 269 5.96 -36.30 13.81
C TRP A 269 6.12 -37.39 14.88
N ALA A 270 5.90 -38.66 14.52
CA ALA A 270 6.03 -39.80 15.43
C ALA A 270 7.46 -39.92 15.97
N TRP A 271 8.47 -39.71 15.14
CA TRP A 271 9.87 -39.69 15.52
C TRP A 271 10.18 -38.55 16.50
N GLN A 272 9.66 -37.34 16.27
CA GLN A 272 9.83 -36.22 17.20
C GLN A 272 9.20 -36.50 18.56
N LEU A 273 8.01 -37.11 18.59
CA LEU A 273 7.36 -37.53 19.84
C LEU A 273 8.23 -38.57 20.58
N ARG A 274 8.64 -39.64 19.90
CA ARG A 274 9.44 -40.73 20.50
C ARG A 274 10.79 -40.25 21.03
N ARG A 275 11.51 -39.41 20.27
CA ARG A 275 12.86 -38.97 20.63
C ARG A 275 12.88 -37.99 21.82
N LYS A 276 11.81 -37.21 21.99
CA LYS A 276 11.74 -36.16 23.02
C LYS A 276 10.92 -36.55 24.25
N SER A 277 10.07 -37.57 24.19
CA SER A 277 9.55 -38.22 25.39
C SER A 277 10.65 -38.84 26.26
N ALA A 278 11.84 -39.11 25.70
CA ALA A 278 13.01 -39.61 26.43
C ALA A 278 13.86 -38.53 27.13
N THR A 279 13.61 -37.24 26.86
CA THR A 279 14.38 -36.12 27.45
C THR A 279 13.43 -35.18 28.19
N VAL A 280 13.21 -35.45 29.48
CA VAL A 280 12.34 -34.68 30.38
C VAL A 280 12.98 -33.33 30.69
N TYR A 281 12.75 -32.33 29.83
CA TYR A 281 12.63 -30.92 30.21
C TYR A 281 11.71 -30.24 29.19
N PRO A 282 10.65 -29.53 29.60
CA PRO A 282 9.88 -28.72 28.66
C PRO A 282 10.84 -27.67 28.08
N HIS A 283 11.14 -27.77 26.79
CA HIS A 283 11.84 -26.69 26.10
C HIS A 283 10.90 -25.49 26.08
N TYR A 284 11.08 -24.60 27.05
CA TYR A 284 10.38 -23.32 27.10
C TYR A 284 10.53 -22.64 25.74
N GLU A 285 9.40 -22.17 25.22
CA GLU A 285 9.34 -21.46 23.96
C GLU A 285 10.26 -20.23 24.03
N LYS A 286 11.37 -20.26 23.28
CA LYS A 286 12.28 -19.13 23.20
C LYS A 286 11.57 -17.98 22.50
N LEU A 287 11.28 -16.92 23.25
CA LEU A 287 10.73 -15.68 22.71
C LEU A 287 11.73 -15.05 21.74
N PRO A 288 11.30 -14.63 20.55
CA PRO A 288 12.18 -13.97 19.59
C PRO A 288 12.57 -12.59 20.10
N THR A 289 13.76 -12.14 19.73
CA THR A 289 14.22 -10.77 20.03
C THR A 289 13.74 -9.80 18.96
N ALA A 290 13.23 -8.64 19.37
CA ALA A 290 12.79 -7.61 18.42
C ALA A 290 14.00 -7.02 17.69
N ARG A 291 14.01 -7.10 16.35
CA ARG A 291 15.07 -6.57 15.48
C ARG A 291 14.50 -5.45 14.59
N PRO A 292 14.42 -4.20 15.08
CA PRO A 292 13.68 -3.13 14.40
C PRO A 292 14.23 -2.81 13.01
N ALA A 293 15.55 -2.85 12.81
CA ALA A 293 16.15 -2.62 11.48
C ALA A 293 15.71 -3.69 10.46
N LEU A 294 15.70 -4.96 10.87
CA LEU A 294 15.27 -6.07 10.02
C LEU A 294 13.77 -5.99 9.73
N ASN A 295 12.96 -5.61 10.72
CA ASN A 295 11.52 -5.38 10.53
C ASN A 295 11.25 -4.28 9.50
N LEU A 296 11.94 -3.14 9.61
CA LEU A 296 11.79 -2.02 8.66
C LEU A 296 12.26 -2.39 7.25
N LEU A 297 13.36 -3.14 7.12
CA LEU A 297 13.82 -3.66 5.83
C LEU A 297 12.80 -4.63 5.21
N ALA A 298 12.23 -5.54 6.01
CA ALA A 298 11.19 -6.45 5.54
C ALA A 298 9.94 -5.69 5.09
N VAL A 299 9.49 -4.68 5.85
CA VAL A 299 8.36 -3.81 5.46
C VAL A 299 8.66 -3.04 4.18
N ALA A 300 9.85 -2.46 4.04
CA ALA A 300 10.26 -1.76 2.83
C ALA A 300 10.25 -2.71 1.61
N GLY A 301 10.81 -3.92 1.77
CA GLY A 301 10.77 -4.96 0.74
C GLY A 301 9.33 -5.35 0.37
N LEU A 302 8.45 -5.56 1.35
CA LEU A 302 7.04 -5.87 1.11
C LEU A 302 6.31 -4.73 0.40
N LEU A 303 6.61 -3.46 0.71
CA LEU A 303 6.02 -2.32 0.03
C LEU A 303 6.47 -2.21 -1.43
N LEU A 304 7.76 -2.46 -1.70
CA LEU A 304 8.29 -2.51 -3.06
C LEU A 304 7.64 -3.64 -3.87
N VAL A 305 7.56 -4.84 -3.29
CA VAL A 305 6.96 -6.01 -3.94
C VAL A 305 5.47 -5.80 -4.18
N THR A 306 4.71 -5.35 -3.18
CA THR A 306 3.26 -5.09 -3.33
C THR A 306 2.96 -3.91 -4.25
N GLY A 307 3.83 -2.90 -4.29
CA GLY A 307 3.76 -1.80 -5.25
C GLY A 307 4.05 -2.24 -6.69
N TRP A 308 5.02 -3.13 -6.88
CA TRP A 308 5.36 -3.70 -8.20
C TRP A 308 4.28 -4.66 -8.72
N LEU A 309 3.75 -5.52 -7.83
CA LEU A 309 2.67 -6.46 -8.15
C LEU A 309 1.35 -5.76 -8.47
N GLY A 310 1.09 -4.60 -7.87
CA GLY A 310 -0.04 -3.71 -8.15
C GLY A 310 -1.40 -4.41 -8.09
N SER A 311 -2.36 -3.90 -8.89
CA SER A 311 -3.67 -4.52 -9.12
C SER A 311 -3.64 -5.67 -10.12
N SER A 312 -2.50 -5.89 -10.79
CA SER A 312 -2.34 -6.96 -11.78
C SER A 312 -2.25 -8.34 -11.14
N ALA A 313 -1.61 -8.44 -9.97
CA ALA A 313 -1.40 -9.72 -9.30
C ALA A 313 -2.28 -9.92 -8.06
N LEU A 314 -2.68 -8.83 -7.38
CA LEU A 314 -3.40 -8.88 -6.11
C LEU A 314 -4.82 -8.34 -6.28
N SER A 315 -5.79 -9.04 -5.69
CA SER A 315 -7.18 -8.56 -5.65
C SER A 315 -7.32 -7.37 -4.68
N LEU A 316 -8.37 -6.57 -4.83
CA LEU A 316 -8.61 -5.42 -3.95
C LEU A 316 -8.63 -5.82 -2.45
N PRO A 317 -9.30 -6.91 -2.03
CA PRO A 317 -9.24 -7.34 -0.63
C PRO A 317 -7.83 -7.76 -0.19
N GLU A 318 -7.07 -8.47 -1.03
CA GLU A 318 -5.68 -8.86 -0.73
C GLU A 318 -4.79 -7.62 -0.51
N ILE A 319 -4.92 -6.60 -1.37
CA ILE A 319 -4.19 -5.33 -1.26
C ILE A 319 -4.53 -4.61 0.03
N LEU A 320 -5.82 -4.52 0.39
CA LEU A 320 -6.27 -3.87 1.61
C LEU A 320 -5.70 -4.56 2.85
N VAL A 321 -5.75 -5.88 2.90
CA VAL A 321 -5.23 -6.64 4.04
C VAL A 321 -3.72 -6.49 4.16
N MET A 322 -2.97 -6.55 3.06
CA MET A 322 -1.51 -6.35 3.10
C MET A 322 -1.16 -4.95 3.57
N LYS A 323 -1.83 -3.92 3.05
CA LYS A 323 -1.60 -2.53 3.46
C LYS A 323 -1.98 -2.30 4.92
N ALA A 324 -3.05 -2.90 5.42
CA ALA A 324 -3.44 -2.82 6.84
C ALA A 324 -2.39 -3.43 7.77
N LEU A 325 -1.85 -4.62 7.42
CA LEU A 325 -0.77 -5.25 8.19
C LEU A 325 0.50 -4.39 8.18
N LEU A 326 0.93 -3.92 7.02
CA LEU A 326 2.14 -3.09 6.87
C LEU A 326 2.00 -1.75 7.61
N PHE A 327 0.84 -1.10 7.50
CA PHE A 327 0.54 0.13 8.23
C PHE A 327 0.63 -0.09 9.75
N THR A 328 0.06 -1.18 10.25
CA THR A 328 0.09 -1.51 11.68
C THR A 328 1.52 -1.70 12.19
N VAL A 329 2.37 -2.41 11.43
CA VAL A 329 3.81 -2.56 11.78
C VAL A 329 4.48 -1.20 11.88
N LEU A 330 4.23 -0.33 10.89
CA LEU A 330 4.87 0.98 10.81
C LEU A 330 4.42 1.93 11.90
N VAL A 331 3.13 1.94 12.26
CA VAL A 331 2.61 2.72 13.39
C VAL A 331 3.28 2.27 14.69
N LEU A 332 3.45 0.96 14.91
CA LEU A 332 4.13 0.44 16.10
C LEU A 332 5.62 0.80 16.12
N GLU A 333 6.34 0.66 15.00
CA GLU A 333 7.77 1.04 14.93
C GLU A 333 7.94 2.56 15.10
N ALA A 334 7.12 3.39 14.44
CA ALA A 334 7.13 4.84 14.59
C ALA A 334 6.84 5.27 16.04
N GLY A 335 5.84 4.67 16.68
CA GLY A 335 5.51 4.93 18.09
C GLY A 335 6.67 4.61 19.04
N THR A 336 7.40 3.51 18.79
CA THR A 336 8.60 3.19 19.59
C THR A 336 9.77 4.13 19.32
N ALA A 337 9.96 4.55 18.05
CA ALA A 337 10.99 5.51 17.69
C ALA A 337 10.74 6.88 18.34
N LEU A 338 9.48 7.32 18.40
CA LEU A 338 9.08 8.56 19.08
C LEU A 338 9.33 8.51 20.60
N ARG A 339 8.91 7.43 21.27
CA ARG A 339 9.15 7.27 22.72
C ARG A 339 10.64 7.19 23.06
N GLY A 340 11.44 6.55 22.21
CA GLY A 340 12.90 6.50 22.37
C GLY A 340 13.60 7.85 22.15
N SER A 341 13.00 8.72 21.33
CA SER A 341 13.55 10.04 20.99
C SER A 341 13.25 11.13 22.04
N ALA A 342 12.42 10.84 23.04
CA ALA A 342 12.09 11.78 24.11
C ALA A 342 13.29 12.20 24.98
N ARG A 343 14.42 11.48 24.90
CA ARG A 343 15.68 11.82 25.59
C ARG A 343 16.78 12.39 24.68
N GLN A 344 16.71 12.15 23.36
CA GLN A 344 17.63 12.69 22.36
C GLN A 344 17.00 12.49 20.96
N PHE A 345 16.65 13.59 20.28
CA PHE A 345 16.01 13.53 18.97
C PHE A 345 17.06 13.15 17.90
N GLN A 346 16.99 11.92 17.40
CA GLN A 346 17.85 11.44 16.30
C GLN A 346 17.03 11.39 15.01
N PRO A 347 17.08 12.43 14.15
CA PRO A 347 16.20 12.56 12.99
C PRO A 347 16.30 11.36 12.03
N ALA A 348 17.48 10.76 11.90
CA ALA A 348 17.70 9.58 11.05
C ALA A 348 16.90 8.33 11.50
N ARG A 349 16.68 8.14 12.81
CA ARG A 349 15.94 6.97 13.34
C ARG A 349 14.42 7.14 13.23
N VAL A 350 13.95 8.38 13.18
CA VAL A 350 12.53 8.72 13.05
C VAL A 350 12.14 8.84 11.57
N ALA A 351 13.03 9.30 10.69
CA ALA A 351 12.72 9.52 9.28
C ALA A 351 12.27 8.25 8.54
N LEU A 352 12.98 7.12 8.70
CA LEU A 352 12.68 5.89 7.94
C LEU A 352 11.26 5.33 8.18
N PRO A 353 10.79 5.08 9.42
CA PRO A 353 9.45 4.58 9.63
C PRO A 353 8.38 5.55 9.11
N PHE A 354 8.58 6.87 9.26
CA PHE A 354 7.65 7.87 8.75
C PHE A 354 7.62 7.94 7.21
N CYS A 355 8.78 7.82 6.55
CA CYS A 355 8.85 7.69 5.09
C CYS A 355 8.13 6.44 4.58
N LEU A 356 8.25 5.31 5.29
CA LEU A 356 7.53 4.09 4.95
C LEU A 356 6.02 4.21 5.22
N VAL A 357 5.59 4.92 6.28
CA VAL A 357 4.16 5.26 6.51
C VAL A 357 3.63 6.09 5.34
N ALA A 358 4.38 7.12 4.92
CA ALA A 358 4.03 7.92 3.75
C ALA A 358 3.96 7.03 2.49
N GLY A 359 4.88 6.09 2.33
CA GLY A 359 4.85 5.09 1.26
C GLY A 359 3.56 4.25 1.26
N VAL A 360 3.10 3.77 2.42
CA VAL A 360 1.80 3.07 2.51
C VAL A 360 0.65 3.99 2.09
N VAL A 361 0.59 5.22 2.60
CA VAL A 361 -0.48 6.19 2.28
C VAL A 361 -0.51 6.54 0.78
N VAL A 362 0.66 6.65 0.17
CA VAL A 362 0.79 6.87 -1.28
C VAL A 362 0.36 5.62 -2.05
N LEU A 363 0.79 4.43 -1.65
CA LEU A 363 0.37 3.19 -2.33
C LEU A 363 -1.12 2.89 -2.11
N THR A 364 -1.74 3.22 -0.97
CA THR A 364 -3.19 3.08 -0.74
C THR A 364 -4.01 4.06 -1.58
N SER A 365 -3.40 5.12 -2.07
CA SER A 365 -4.07 6.13 -2.90
C SER A 365 -4.23 5.77 -4.38
N GLN A 366 -3.72 4.60 -4.79
CA GLN A 366 -3.83 4.06 -6.15
C GLN A 366 -5.23 3.48 -6.44
N VAL A 367 -6.27 4.21 -6.06
CA VAL A 367 -7.59 3.97 -6.67
C VAL A 367 -7.45 4.38 -8.14
N PRO A 368 -7.90 3.57 -9.11
CA PRO A 368 -7.98 4.00 -10.49
C PRO A 368 -8.65 5.37 -10.50
N VAL A 369 -8.04 6.35 -11.17
CA VAL A 369 -8.76 7.58 -11.47
C VAL A 369 -9.90 7.12 -12.36
N ASP A 370 -11.09 6.93 -11.77
CA ASP A 370 -12.29 6.66 -12.54
C ASP A 370 -12.37 7.76 -13.58
N SER A 371 -12.32 7.35 -14.83
CA SER A 371 -12.40 8.16 -16.04
C SER A 371 -13.79 8.76 -16.19
N VAL A 372 -14.34 9.36 -15.13
CA VAL A 372 -15.58 10.12 -15.17
C VAL A 372 -15.26 11.39 -15.93
N GLY A 373 -15.56 11.36 -17.25
CA GLY A 373 -15.54 12.46 -18.21
C GLY A 373 -14.78 13.70 -17.75
N ALA A 374 -13.45 13.69 -17.88
CA ALA A 374 -12.61 14.80 -17.48
C ALA A 374 -13.04 16.06 -18.27
N ALA A 375 -13.70 17.00 -17.59
CA ALA A 375 -14.09 18.26 -18.19
C ALA A 375 -12.86 18.96 -18.80
N GLU A 376 -12.97 19.40 -20.06
CA GLU A 376 -11.89 20.03 -20.85
C GLU A 376 -11.22 21.23 -20.18
N SER A 377 -11.94 21.92 -19.29
CA SER A 377 -11.41 23.01 -18.46
C SER A 377 -12.09 23.06 -17.09
N TYR A 378 -11.40 23.65 -16.12
CA TYR A 378 -11.95 23.88 -14.78
C TYR A 378 -11.29 25.08 -14.11
N SER A 379 -12.05 25.71 -13.21
CA SER A 379 -11.53 26.75 -12.33
C SER A 379 -11.38 26.22 -10.90
N THR A 380 -10.34 26.66 -10.22
CA THR A 380 -10.03 26.27 -8.83
C THR A 380 -9.81 27.53 -8.01
N ILE A 381 -10.43 27.58 -6.84
CA ILE A 381 -10.15 28.59 -5.81
C ILE A 381 -9.30 27.90 -4.75
N SER A 382 -8.18 28.50 -4.37
CA SER A 382 -7.32 27.95 -3.33
C SER A 382 -7.01 28.98 -2.26
N ALA A 383 -6.96 28.54 -1.01
CA ALA A 383 -6.52 29.33 0.12
C ALA A 383 -5.30 28.66 0.76
N GLY A 384 -4.26 29.44 1.04
CA GLY A 384 -3.05 28.97 1.67
C GLY A 384 -2.72 29.76 2.94
N PHE A 385 -2.08 29.08 3.88
CA PHE A 385 -1.56 29.66 5.11
C PHE A 385 -0.12 29.21 5.29
N SER A 386 0.76 30.14 5.67
CA SER A 386 2.12 29.80 6.03
C SER A 386 2.62 30.62 7.20
N THR A 387 3.49 29.99 7.97
CA THR A 387 4.25 30.62 9.04
C THR A 387 5.69 30.16 8.93
N GLY A 388 6.61 31.05 9.30
CA GLY A 388 8.03 30.75 9.22
C GLY A 388 8.90 31.82 9.85
N SER A 389 10.18 31.54 9.82
CA SER A 389 11.23 32.46 10.22
C SER A 389 12.40 32.37 9.25
N PHE A 390 13.08 33.50 9.06
CA PHE A 390 14.35 33.52 8.35
C PHE A 390 15.28 34.57 8.94
N GLN A 391 16.58 34.39 8.76
CA GLN A 391 17.58 35.39 9.13
C GLN A 391 18.18 36.03 7.89
N ARG A 392 18.50 37.32 7.99
CA ARG A 392 19.20 38.07 6.95
C ARG A 392 20.08 39.14 7.58
N GLN A 393 21.17 39.45 6.91
CA GLN A 393 21.89 40.69 7.14
C GLN A 393 21.22 41.82 6.36
N GLN A 394 20.96 42.93 7.04
CA GLN A 394 20.37 44.15 6.48
C GLN A 394 21.36 45.29 6.53
N ASN A 395 21.31 46.12 5.48
CA ASN A 395 21.96 47.42 5.47
C ASN A 395 21.01 48.48 6.01
N THR A 396 21.29 49.02 7.19
CA THR A 396 20.45 50.03 7.87
C THR A 396 20.77 51.48 7.47
N GLY A 397 21.52 51.69 6.39
CA GLY A 397 21.87 53.02 5.88
C GLY A 397 23.13 53.60 6.53
N GLY A 398 23.97 54.22 5.72
CA GLY A 398 25.18 54.94 6.14
C GLY A 398 25.14 56.37 5.61
N GLY A 399 25.59 57.34 6.42
CA GLY A 399 25.75 58.73 6.00
C GLY A 399 26.73 58.88 4.83
N CYS A 400 26.94 60.12 4.38
CA CYS A 400 27.67 60.48 3.14
C CYS A 400 29.19 60.11 3.06
N GLY A 401 29.68 59.09 3.79
CA GLY A 401 31.12 58.83 3.93
C GLY A 401 31.60 57.39 4.15
N GLY A 402 30.82 56.33 3.89
CA GLY A 402 31.40 54.97 3.92
C GLY A 402 30.41 53.81 4.02
N ALA A 403 30.89 52.61 3.66
CA ALA A 403 30.16 51.34 3.68
C ALA A 403 29.46 51.12 5.03
N SER A 404 28.14 51.00 4.98
CA SER A 404 27.30 50.74 6.14
C SER A 404 27.49 49.32 6.67
N GLN A 405 27.48 49.18 8.00
CA GLN A 405 27.62 47.87 8.65
C GLN A 405 26.39 47.01 8.41
N LEU A 406 26.62 45.76 8.01
CA LEU A 406 25.58 44.74 7.87
C LEU A 406 25.15 44.25 9.27
N GLN A 407 23.88 44.42 9.61
CA GLN A 407 23.30 43.97 10.87
C GLN A 407 22.41 42.75 10.66
N GLU A 408 22.47 41.77 11.57
CA GLU A 408 21.66 40.55 11.44
C GLU A 408 20.26 40.73 12.04
N TYR A 409 19.23 40.58 11.20
CA TYR A 409 17.83 40.59 11.58
C TYR A 409 17.21 39.20 11.47
N ARG A 410 16.37 38.87 12.45
CA ARG A 410 15.50 37.70 12.45
C ARG A 410 14.08 38.12 12.11
N HIS A 411 13.54 37.53 11.07
CA HIS A 411 12.21 37.74 10.57
C HIS A 411 11.32 36.59 11.02
N ARG A 412 10.14 36.91 11.53
CA ARG A 412 9.09 35.94 11.89
C ARG A 412 7.80 36.39 11.24
N TYR A 413 7.26 35.56 10.36
CA TYR A 413 6.14 35.95 9.54
C TYR A 413 4.97 34.98 9.65
N THR A 414 3.79 35.53 9.42
CA THR A 414 2.55 34.78 9.23
C THR A 414 1.80 35.38 8.05
N THR A 415 1.43 34.53 7.11
CA THR A 415 0.97 34.95 5.78
C THR A 415 -0.17 34.04 5.30
N GLY A 416 -1.10 34.65 4.58
CA GLY A 416 -2.20 34.00 3.89
C GLY A 416 -2.13 34.27 2.39
N THR A 417 -2.60 33.31 1.60
CA THR A 417 -2.73 33.44 0.15
C THR A 417 -4.12 33.06 -0.30
N LEU A 418 -4.63 33.77 -1.31
CA LEU A 418 -5.86 33.44 -2.00
C LEU A 418 -5.57 33.39 -3.50
N ASP A 419 -5.82 32.25 -4.11
CA ASP A 419 -5.53 31.99 -5.51
C ASP A 419 -6.81 31.66 -6.28
N TYR A 420 -6.96 32.28 -7.45
CA TYR A 420 -7.92 31.85 -8.47
C TYR A 420 -7.15 31.36 -9.69
N THR A 421 -7.41 30.12 -10.12
CA THR A 421 -6.73 29.51 -11.27
C THR A 421 -7.73 28.91 -12.24
N HIS A 422 -7.53 29.15 -13.53
CA HIS A 422 -8.26 28.48 -14.60
C HIS A 422 -7.31 27.57 -15.38
N THR A 423 -7.62 26.27 -15.43
CA THR A 423 -6.79 25.25 -16.08
C THR A 423 -7.57 24.63 -17.25
N ARG A 424 -6.92 24.57 -18.41
CA ARG A 424 -7.38 23.88 -19.61
C ARG A 424 -6.54 22.62 -19.81
N LEU A 425 -7.20 21.47 -19.93
CA LEU A 425 -6.56 20.18 -20.12
C LEU A 425 -6.26 19.90 -21.60
N PRO A 426 -5.26 19.06 -21.93
CA PRO A 426 -5.04 18.60 -23.29
C PRO A 426 -6.25 17.78 -23.79
N GLY A 427 -6.71 18.05 -25.01
CA GLY A 427 -7.95 17.49 -25.57
C GLY A 427 -8.32 18.09 -26.92
N THR A 428 -9.49 17.74 -27.45
CA THR A 428 -10.03 18.29 -28.71
C THR A 428 -11.25 19.14 -28.42
N ASP A 429 -11.16 20.44 -28.69
CA ASP A 429 -12.32 21.34 -28.56
C ASP A 429 -13.49 20.87 -29.43
N VAL A 430 -14.71 21.28 -29.04
CA VAL A 430 -15.95 21.18 -29.85
C VAL A 430 -15.78 21.74 -31.27
N ASN A 431 -14.85 22.69 -31.46
CA ASN A 431 -14.52 23.30 -32.76
C ASN A 431 -13.43 22.52 -33.54
N GLY A 432 -13.03 21.33 -33.11
CA GLY A 432 -12.03 20.48 -33.77
C GLY A 432 -10.57 20.88 -33.54
N ARG A 433 -10.27 21.86 -32.67
CA ARG A 433 -8.90 22.28 -32.36
C ARG A 433 -8.26 21.36 -31.31
N VAL A 434 -7.13 20.75 -31.65
CA VAL A 434 -6.37 19.84 -30.77
C VAL A 434 -5.40 20.62 -29.89
N HIS A 435 -5.56 20.52 -28.57
CA HIS A 435 -4.65 21.08 -27.56
C HIS A 435 -3.75 19.97 -27.00
N LYS A 436 -2.43 20.10 -27.21
CA LYS A 436 -1.44 19.10 -26.75
C LYS A 436 -0.80 19.42 -25.39
N ALA A 437 -1.16 20.54 -24.77
CA ALA A 437 -0.57 21.02 -23.53
C ALA A 437 -1.65 21.44 -22.53
N GLU A 438 -1.39 21.19 -21.25
CA GLU A 438 -2.16 21.76 -20.15
C GLU A 438 -1.75 23.23 -19.96
N VAL A 439 -2.72 24.14 -19.94
CA VAL A 439 -2.45 25.58 -19.78
C VAL A 439 -3.21 26.07 -18.56
N THR A 440 -2.50 26.68 -17.61
CA THR A 440 -3.08 27.27 -16.40
C THR A 440 -2.77 28.75 -16.35
N TRP A 441 -3.78 29.57 -16.09
CA TRP A 441 -3.65 30.99 -15.82
C TRP A 441 -4.22 31.27 -14.44
N GLY A 442 -3.56 32.09 -13.66
CA GLY A 442 -4.01 32.36 -12.30
C GLY A 442 -3.56 33.70 -11.77
N ILE A 443 -4.26 34.12 -10.72
CA ILE A 443 -3.94 35.30 -9.95
C ILE A 443 -3.84 34.86 -8.50
N ARG A 444 -2.73 35.21 -7.86
CA ARG A 444 -2.47 35.02 -6.44
C ARG A 444 -2.49 36.36 -5.72
N LEU A 445 -3.28 36.43 -4.65
CA LEU A 445 -3.23 37.48 -3.65
C LEU A 445 -2.50 36.96 -2.43
N HIS A 446 -1.63 37.79 -1.87
CA HIS A 446 -0.83 37.47 -0.71
C HIS A 446 -0.94 38.61 0.30
N ALA A 447 -1.18 38.25 1.55
CA ALA A 447 -1.26 39.19 2.65
C ALA A 447 -0.70 38.57 3.93
N GLY A 448 0.02 39.34 4.74
CA GLY A 448 0.56 38.85 6.00
C GLY A 448 1.28 39.92 6.79
N VAL A 449 1.94 39.50 7.86
CA VAL A 449 2.74 40.37 8.71
C VAL A 449 4.11 39.72 8.92
N ASP A 450 5.16 40.54 8.86
CA ASP A 450 6.53 40.18 9.16
C ASP A 450 7.03 40.98 10.37
N HIS A 451 7.41 40.26 11.42
CA HIS A 451 7.99 40.83 12.62
C HIS A 451 9.52 40.73 12.54
N GLN A 452 10.20 41.87 12.50
CA GLN A 452 11.65 41.94 12.31
C GLN A 452 12.31 42.26 13.64
N GLN A 453 13.29 41.47 14.09
CA GLN A 453 14.02 41.71 15.33
C GLN A 453 15.53 41.72 15.07
N PRO A 454 16.28 42.77 15.48
CA PRO A 454 17.73 42.74 15.41
C PRO A 454 18.28 41.68 16.38
N THR A 455 19.34 41.00 15.95
CA THR A 455 19.99 39.94 16.75
C THR A 455 21.15 40.50 17.59
N SER A 456 21.57 41.76 17.37
CA SER A 456 22.66 42.43 18.09
C SER A 456 22.17 43.43 19.14
N ASP A 457 22.76 43.40 20.34
CA ASP A 457 22.38 44.19 21.54
C ASP A 457 22.77 45.70 21.52
N SER A 458 23.14 46.25 20.37
CA SER A 458 23.63 47.63 20.26
C SER A 458 22.49 48.67 20.42
N LEU A 459 22.44 49.31 21.61
CA LEU A 459 21.50 50.37 22.01
C LEU A 459 21.35 51.55 21.04
N ILE A 460 22.38 51.82 20.22
CA ILE A 460 22.42 52.96 19.28
C ILE A 460 21.43 52.79 18.12
N TYR A 461 21.02 51.56 17.79
CA TYR A 461 20.22 51.26 16.60
C TYR A 461 18.75 50.95 16.89
N GLN A 462 18.31 51.02 18.15
CA GLN A 462 16.92 50.76 18.54
C GLN A 462 15.98 51.97 18.31
N LEU A 463 16.51 53.13 17.91
CA LEU A 463 15.77 54.40 17.85
C LEU A 463 14.84 54.55 16.62
N ASP A 464 15.04 53.78 15.56
CA ASP A 464 14.25 53.85 14.30
C ASP A 464 13.62 52.48 13.92
N TYR A 465 13.36 51.67 14.94
CA TYR A 465 12.91 50.30 14.80
C TYR A 465 11.38 50.23 14.58
N ARG A 466 10.96 49.79 13.37
CA ARG A 466 9.58 49.37 13.12
C ARG A 466 9.48 47.85 13.26
N PRO A 467 8.87 47.34 14.35
CA PRO A 467 8.82 45.91 14.63
C PRO A 467 8.00 45.11 13.60
N ASP A 468 6.94 45.71 13.05
CA ASP A 468 5.97 44.99 12.22
C ASP A 468 5.85 45.63 10.84
N ASN A 469 6.01 44.80 9.80
CA ASN A 469 5.79 45.17 8.41
C ASN A 469 4.61 44.39 7.83
N LEU A 470 3.64 45.11 7.31
CA LEU A 470 2.52 44.53 6.57
C LEU A 470 3.02 44.05 5.21
N LEU A 471 2.82 42.78 4.90
CA LEU A 471 3.17 42.18 3.61
C LEU A 471 1.93 42.08 2.74
N ILE A 472 1.98 42.63 1.53
CA ILE A 472 0.92 42.52 0.52
C ILE A 472 1.57 42.30 -0.84
N SER A 473 1.04 41.34 -1.61
CA SER A 473 1.41 41.18 -3.00
C SER A 473 0.28 40.67 -3.88
N PHE A 474 0.31 41.15 -5.11
CA PHE A 474 -0.44 40.68 -6.26
C PHE A 474 0.48 39.92 -7.22
N ASN A 475 0.12 38.70 -7.61
CA ASN A 475 0.94 37.85 -8.47
C ASN A 475 0.13 37.16 -9.57
N PRO A 476 -0.01 37.77 -10.76
CA PRO A 476 -0.52 37.09 -11.94
C PRO A 476 0.54 36.13 -12.50
N TYR A 477 0.13 34.93 -12.87
CA TYR A 477 1.02 33.91 -13.43
C TYR A 477 0.34 33.03 -14.47
N ALA A 478 1.16 32.47 -15.35
CA ALA A 478 0.78 31.54 -16.39
C ALA A 478 1.71 30.33 -16.39
N GLN A 479 1.17 29.14 -16.59
CA GLN A 479 1.92 27.90 -16.63
C GLN A 479 1.47 27.05 -17.83
N LEU A 480 2.44 26.55 -18.58
CA LEU A 480 2.28 25.67 -19.72
C LEU A 480 2.97 24.34 -19.42
N ASP A 481 2.19 23.26 -19.32
CA ASP A 481 2.68 21.92 -19.03
C ASP A 481 2.43 20.97 -20.20
N ARG A 482 3.51 20.48 -20.80
CA ARG A 482 3.51 19.34 -21.74
C ARG A 482 3.88 18.06 -21.02
N LYS A 483 3.88 16.92 -21.74
CA LYS A 483 4.27 15.61 -21.15
C LYS A 483 5.66 15.62 -20.51
N TRP A 484 6.64 16.30 -21.11
CA TRP A 484 8.05 16.30 -20.67
C TRP A 484 8.60 17.64 -20.19
N LEU A 485 7.98 18.76 -20.59
CA LEU A 485 8.48 20.09 -20.27
C LEU A 485 7.32 20.91 -19.71
N GLY A 486 7.54 21.55 -18.57
CA GLY A 486 6.64 22.55 -18.00
C GLY A 486 7.36 23.88 -17.85
N VAL A 487 6.75 24.97 -18.27
CA VAL A 487 7.29 26.32 -18.15
C VAL A 487 6.22 27.20 -17.53
N GLY A 488 6.60 28.00 -16.54
CA GLY A 488 5.72 28.99 -15.94
C GLY A 488 6.43 30.31 -15.78
N VAL A 489 5.66 31.38 -15.93
CA VAL A 489 6.10 32.76 -15.80
C VAL A 489 5.05 33.52 -14.99
N GLY A 490 5.51 34.46 -14.18
CA GLY A 490 4.63 35.32 -13.41
C GLY A 490 5.32 36.63 -13.08
N VAL A 491 4.53 37.56 -12.59
CA VAL A 491 5.02 38.85 -12.10
C VAL A 491 4.50 39.01 -10.68
N MET A 492 5.34 39.45 -9.76
CA MET A 492 5.00 39.74 -8.38
C MET A 492 5.06 41.25 -8.21
N ALA A 493 3.95 41.88 -7.85
CA ALA A 493 3.88 43.29 -7.50
C ALA A 493 3.49 43.40 -6.02
N GLY A 494 4.30 44.01 -5.17
CA GLY A 494 4.09 44.02 -3.73
C GLY A 494 5.40 44.18 -2.95
N ASN A 495 5.39 43.94 -1.64
CA ASN A 495 6.57 44.14 -0.77
C ASN A 495 7.08 42.83 -0.12
N LEU A 496 6.98 41.72 -0.85
CA LEU A 496 7.45 40.40 -0.39
C LEU A 496 8.95 40.17 -0.58
N GLY A 497 9.64 40.96 -1.41
CA GLY A 497 11.08 40.85 -1.62
C GLY A 497 11.81 42.10 -1.13
N PHE A 498 13.13 42.00 -0.95
CA PHE A 498 14.00 43.16 -0.72
C PHE A 498 15.16 43.09 -1.73
N HIS A 499 15.62 44.25 -2.20
CA HIS A 499 16.82 44.40 -3.00
C HIS A 499 17.86 45.19 -2.23
N ARG A 500 19.13 44.81 -2.37
CA ARG A 500 20.24 45.54 -1.79
C ARG A 500 20.59 46.74 -2.67
N ILE A 501 20.42 47.94 -2.13
CA ILE A 501 20.90 49.18 -2.76
C ILE A 501 22.12 49.67 -1.96
N TYR A 502 23.00 50.45 -2.61
CA TYR A 502 24.20 51.03 -1.98
C TYR A 502 23.91 51.82 -0.69
N TYR A 503 22.68 52.31 -0.49
CA TYR A 503 22.27 53.12 0.66
C TYR A 503 21.23 52.47 1.59
N GLY A 504 20.96 51.16 1.45
CA GLY A 504 20.00 50.44 2.29
C GLY A 504 19.27 49.32 1.54
N ASP A 505 18.61 48.44 2.28
CA ASP A 505 17.70 47.45 1.68
C ASP A 505 16.33 48.10 1.42
N GLU A 506 15.87 48.12 0.17
CA GLU A 506 14.52 48.57 -0.18
C GLU A 506 13.61 47.38 -0.52
N PRO A 507 12.32 47.43 -0.16
CA PRO A 507 11.35 46.42 -0.58
C PRO A 507 11.22 46.42 -2.11
N SER A 508 11.35 45.25 -2.71
CA SER A 508 11.17 45.04 -4.15
C SER A 508 9.70 45.12 -4.52
N MET A 509 9.29 46.25 -5.10
CA MET A 509 7.91 46.54 -5.50
C MET A 509 7.44 45.70 -6.69
N LEU A 510 8.36 45.22 -7.54
CA LEU A 510 8.05 44.48 -8.76
C LEU A 510 9.13 43.44 -9.07
N ASP A 511 8.73 42.20 -9.35
CA ASP A 511 9.65 41.12 -9.67
C ASP A 511 9.09 40.05 -10.60
N GLY A 512 10.00 39.34 -11.27
CA GLY A 512 9.66 38.18 -12.08
C GLY A 512 9.58 36.89 -11.26
N GLN A 513 8.67 36.02 -11.64
CA GLN A 513 8.60 34.62 -11.22
C GLN A 513 8.82 33.73 -12.44
N ALA A 514 9.61 32.68 -12.28
CA ALA A 514 9.80 31.67 -13.31
C ALA A 514 9.80 30.28 -12.70
N SER A 515 9.23 29.31 -13.42
CA SER A 515 9.25 27.90 -13.02
C SER A 515 9.57 27.04 -14.23
N LEU A 516 10.49 26.09 -14.07
CA LEU A 516 10.84 25.12 -15.09
C LEU A 516 10.68 23.72 -14.52
N ARG A 517 10.01 22.85 -15.26
CA ARG A 517 9.86 21.43 -14.94
C ARG A 517 10.35 20.58 -16.11
N VAL A 518 11.25 19.64 -15.84
CA VAL A 518 11.76 18.69 -16.83
C VAL A 518 11.42 17.27 -16.38
N GLY A 519 10.77 16.51 -17.24
CA GLY A 519 10.36 15.12 -16.98
C GLY A 519 8.84 14.94 -16.82
N PRO A 520 8.35 13.70 -16.95
CA PRO A 520 6.93 13.37 -16.82
C PRO A 520 6.43 13.43 -15.37
N ARG A 521 5.48 14.35 -15.10
CA ARG A 521 4.78 14.51 -13.81
C ARG A 521 4.35 13.20 -13.14
N PRO A 522 3.75 12.23 -13.86
CA PRO A 522 3.33 10.98 -13.26
C PRO A 522 4.48 10.14 -12.71
N GLN A 523 5.69 10.21 -13.27
CA GLN A 523 6.79 9.29 -12.93
C GLN A 523 7.86 9.99 -12.11
N LEU A 524 8.74 10.73 -12.78
CA LEU A 524 9.87 11.43 -12.16
C LEU A 524 10.09 12.72 -12.94
N PHE A 525 10.27 13.82 -12.23
CA PHE A 525 10.52 15.13 -12.80
C PHE A 525 11.45 15.95 -11.92
N ALA A 526 12.22 16.84 -12.53
CA ALA A 526 13.00 17.86 -11.85
C ALA A 526 12.28 19.20 -11.94
N ILE A 527 12.44 20.03 -10.91
CA ILE A 527 11.96 21.41 -10.87
C ILE A 527 13.09 22.38 -10.61
N ALA A 528 12.98 23.56 -11.23
CA ALA A 528 13.78 24.73 -10.95
C ALA A 528 12.85 25.95 -10.92
N ASP A 529 12.67 26.53 -9.73
CA ASP A 529 11.81 27.69 -9.53
C ASP A 529 12.64 28.90 -9.11
N TYR A 530 12.27 30.05 -9.64
CA TYR A 530 12.78 31.37 -9.31
C TYR A 530 11.63 32.21 -8.75
N ASN A 531 11.79 32.76 -7.55
CA ASN A 531 10.75 33.50 -6.83
C ASN A 531 9.44 32.72 -6.66
N PHE A 532 9.56 31.51 -6.09
CA PHE A 532 8.40 30.70 -5.76
C PHE A 532 7.61 31.28 -4.58
N LEU A 533 6.28 31.31 -4.72
CA LEU A 533 5.34 31.95 -3.78
C LEU A 533 4.19 31.02 -3.34
N GLY A 534 4.22 29.73 -3.73
CA GLY A 534 3.06 28.84 -3.73
C GLY A 534 2.34 28.61 -2.41
N TYR A 535 3.03 28.79 -1.29
CA TYR A 535 2.49 28.63 0.06
C TYR A 535 2.41 29.94 0.82
N GLY A 536 2.66 31.06 0.16
CA GLY A 536 2.69 32.35 0.81
C GLY A 536 3.94 32.58 1.65
N SER A 537 5.14 32.32 1.14
CA SER A 537 6.34 32.74 1.87
C SER A 537 6.36 34.28 2.00
N ALA A 538 6.79 34.80 3.16
CA ALA A 538 7.02 36.24 3.32
C ALA A 538 8.12 36.76 2.40
N ASN A 539 8.99 35.85 1.98
CA ASN A 539 10.11 36.13 1.11
C ASN A 539 10.18 35.08 -0.02
N PRO A 540 10.23 35.48 -1.30
CA PRO A 540 10.31 34.55 -2.42
C PRO A 540 11.51 33.59 -2.30
N GLN A 541 11.31 32.37 -2.78
CA GLN A 541 12.33 31.32 -2.69
C GLN A 541 12.79 30.83 -4.07
N HIS A 542 14.07 30.49 -4.18
CA HIS A 542 14.60 29.71 -5.29
C HIS A 542 14.61 28.24 -4.90
N ARG A 543 14.07 27.36 -5.74
CA ARG A 543 13.94 25.94 -5.45
C ARG A 543 14.56 25.10 -6.55
N LEU A 544 15.29 24.07 -6.16
CA LEU A 544 15.79 23.02 -7.04
C LEU A 544 15.44 21.69 -6.41
N GLY A 545 14.78 20.80 -7.15
CA GLY A 545 14.32 19.55 -6.55
C GLY A 545 13.93 18.48 -7.56
N LEU A 546 13.70 17.29 -7.02
CA LEU A 546 13.19 16.13 -7.73
C LEU A 546 11.82 15.75 -7.14
N GLY A 547 10.89 15.42 -8.02
CA GLY A 547 9.54 15.04 -7.67
C GLY A 547 9.06 13.80 -8.41
N THR A 548 8.07 13.14 -7.81
CA THR A 548 7.42 11.95 -8.36
C THR A 548 5.91 12.01 -8.14
N GLY A 549 5.15 11.60 -9.16
CA GLY A 549 3.69 11.41 -9.10
C GLY A 549 3.29 9.94 -8.90
N PHE A 550 4.25 9.07 -8.58
CA PHE A 550 4.06 7.65 -8.26
C PHE A 550 3.28 6.83 -9.30
N GLY A 551 3.45 7.13 -10.58
CA GLY A 551 2.77 6.45 -11.70
C GLY A 551 1.42 7.04 -12.09
N GLY A 552 1.10 8.27 -11.65
CA GLY A 552 -0.19 8.92 -11.96
C GLY A 552 -1.24 8.78 -10.86
N THR A 553 -0.80 8.61 -9.61
CA THR A 553 -1.68 8.62 -8.45
C THR A 553 -2.29 10.01 -8.21
N ARG A 554 -3.25 10.10 -7.29
CA ARG A 554 -3.78 11.39 -6.82
C ARG A 554 -2.78 12.24 -6.03
N TRP A 555 -1.57 11.75 -5.74
CA TRP A 555 -0.55 12.44 -4.96
C TRP A 555 0.76 12.65 -5.74
N GLN A 556 1.45 13.72 -5.38
CA GLN A 556 2.76 14.13 -5.88
C GLN A 556 3.62 14.56 -4.69
N VAL A 557 4.88 14.14 -4.70
CA VAL A 557 5.86 14.57 -3.69
C VAL A 557 7.06 15.16 -4.41
N VAL A 558 7.56 16.28 -3.89
CA VAL A 558 8.77 16.95 -4.38
C VAL A 558 9.69 17.21 -3.20
N GLY A 559 10.96 16.86 -3.33
CA GLY A 559 11.98 17.13 -2.33
C GLY A 559 13.20 17.76 -2.99
N GLY A 560 13.88 18.65 -2.28
CA GLY A 560 15.03 19.34 -2.83
C GLY A 560 15.65 20.36 -1.90
N ALA A 561 16.35 21.32 -2.48
CA ALA A 561 16.93 22.45 -1.79
C ALA A 561 16.19 23.74 -2.16
N ALA A 562 15.87 24.54 -1.15
CA ALA A 562 15.27 25.86 -1.27
C ALA A 562 16.16 26.87 -0.58
N ARG A 563 16.30 28.04 -1.18
CA ARG A 563 16.94 29.20 -0.54
C ARG A 563 16.04 30.41 -0.65
N ALA A 564 16.06 31.23 0.39
CA ALA A 564 15.54 32.58 0.34
C ALA A 564 16.26 33.39 -0.76
N ARG A 565 15.54 34.34 -1.37
CA ARG A 565 16.13 35.27 -2.34
C ARG A 565 17.19 36.18 -1.69
N ASP A 566 18.35 36.36 -2.33
CA ASP A 566 19.40 37.36 -2.07
C ASP A 566 19.47 37.99 -0.66
N TYR A 567 19.73 37.18 0.37
CA TYR A 567 20.20 37.68 1.66
C TYR A 567 21.61 37.17 1.95
N ASP A 568 22.48 38.08 2.36
CA ASP A 568 23.72 37.71 3.01
C ASP A 568 23.40 37.15 4.41
N ILE A 569 24.00 36.01 4.71
CA ILE A 569 23.92 35.34 6.01
C ILE A 569 25.30 35.34 6.63
N ALA A 570 25.36 35.22 7.95
CA ALA A 570 26.63 35.20 8.68
C ALA A 570 27.58 34.12 8.16
N GLU A 571 28.88 34.42 8.19
CA GLU A 571 29.93 33.54 7.72
C GLU A 571 29.87 32.17 8.43
N GLY A 572 29.91 31.07 7.67
CA GLY A 572 29.78 29.70 8.21
C GLY A 572 28.35 29.13 8.25
N GLN A 573 27.32 29.88 7.87
CA GLN A 573 25.95 29.37 7.80
C GLN A 573 25.58 28.85 6.38
N SER A 574 24.67 27.87 6.31
CA SER A 574 24.15 27.36 5.03
C SER A 574 23.06 28.28 4.48
N ARG A 575 23.20 28.69 3.21
CA ARG A 575 22.17 29.45 2.45
C ARG A 575 21.01 28.59 1.98
N TRP A 576 21.19 27.27 1.97
CA TRP A 576 20.21 26.32 1.47
C TRP A 576 19.57 25.55 2.61
N SER A 577 18.27 25.36 2.46
CA SER A 577 17.44 24.54 3.32
C SER A 577 16.93 23.37 2.51
N GLY A 578 16.89 22.17 3.09
CA GLY A 578 16.11 21.10 2.47
C GLY A 578 14.64 21.51 2.45
N PHE A 579 13.86 21.08 1.48
CA PHE A 579 12.41 21.20 1.52
C PHE A 579 11.73 19.90 1.12
N LEU A 580 10.51 19.73 1.62
CA LEU A 580 9.61 18.68 1.22
C LEU A 580 8.23 19.29 0.94
N GLU A 581 7.71 19.00 -0.24
CA GLU A 581 6.38 19.38 -0.70
C GLU A 581 5.57 18.11 -0.97
N ALA A 582 4.34 18.05 -0.45
CA ALA A 582 3.39 17.00 -0.77
C ALA A 582 2.09 17.64 -1.27
N ARG A 583 1.59 17.20 -2.42
CA ARG A 583 0.33 17.68 -3.02
C ARG A 583 -0.53 16.48 -3.39
N GLY A 584 -1.83 16.56 -3.18
CA GLY A 584 -2.74 15.60 -3.76
C GLY A 584 -4.20 16.00 -3.77
N ASN A 585 -4.98 15.25 -4.54
CA ASN A 585 -6.43 15.41 -4.62
C ASN A 585 -7.08 14.49 -3.57
N LEU A 586 -7.73 15.08 -2.57
CA LEU A 586 -8.47 14.34 -1.54
C LEU A 586 -9.74 13.72 -2.13
N THR A 587 -10.44 14.49 -2.96
CA THR A 587 -11.63 14.11 -3.74
C THR A 587 -11.50 14.72 -5.15
N PRO A 588 -12.38 14.42 -6.11
CA PRO A 588 -12.37 15.07 -7.42
C PRO A 588 -12.50 16.60 -7.37
N GLN A 589 -13.06 17.13 -6.27
CA GLN A 589 -13.28 18.56 -6.05
C GLN A 589 -12.23 19.19 -5.12
N TRP A 590 -11.69 18.46 -4.15
CA TRP A 590 -10.79 19.01 -3.13
C TRP A 590 -9.33 18.61 -3.36
N GLN A 591 -8.45 19.60 -3.34
CA GLN A 591 -7.00 19.45 -3.39
C GLN A 591 -6.39 19.94 -2.08
N ALA A 592 -5.35 19.27 -1.59
CA ALA A 592 -4.59 19.71 -0.44
C ALA A 592 -3.10 19.60 -0.75
N SER A 593 -2.32 20.54 -0.21
CA SER A 593 -0.87 20.50 -0.31
C SER A 593 -0.20 21.09 0.93
N SER A 594 0.96 20.55 1.25
CA SER A 594 1.79 20.97 2.36
C SER A 594 3.24 21.17 1.93
N PHE A 595 3.92 22.08 2.62
CA PHE A 595 5.30 22.44 2.37
C PHE A 595 6.03 22.64 3.69
N VAL A 596 7.25 22.13 3.78
CA VAL A 596 8.11 22.31 4.96
C VAL A 596 9.57 22.46 4.55
N THR A 597 10.30 23.36 5.21
CA THR A 597 11.77 23.41 5.12
C THR A 597 12.43 22.64 6.27
N LEU A 598 13.57 22.02 5.99
CA LEU A 598 14.28 21.08 6.86
C LEU A 598 15.78 21.40 6.92
N GLY A 599 16.39 21.13 8.07
CA GLY A 599 17.84 21.10 8.23
C GLY A 599 18.54 22.45 8.43
N ASN A 600 17.88 23.58 8.15
CA ASN A 600 18.42 24.91 8.38
C ASN A 600 17.67 25.64 9.51
N PRO A 601 18.30 25.91 10.67
CA PRO A 601 17.65 26.65 11.74
C PRO A 601 17.35 28.11 11.38
N ASN A 602 18.02 28.65 10.36
CA ASN A 602 17.96 30.06 9.99
C ASN A 602 16.97 30.32 8.85
N GLN A 603 16.30 29.27 8.36
CA GLN A 603 15.19 29.36 7.41
C GLN A 603 14.20 28.21 7.66
N GLN A 604 13.14 28.54 8.39
CA GLN A 604 12.07 27.62 8.74
C GLN A 604 10.77 28.10 8.11
N GLN A 605 10.03 27.19 7.47
CA GLN A 605 8.71 27.48 6.93
C GLN A 605 7.85 26.23 7.00
N ILE A 606 6.60 26.44 7.40
CA ILE A 606 5.52 25.47 7.23
C ILE A 606 4.41 26.16 6.46
N GLY A 607 3.90 25.48 5.44
CA GLY A 607 2.84 25.97 4.58
C GLY A 607 1.78 24.91 4.32
N LEU A 608 0.53 25.32 4.33
CA LEU A 608 -0.63 24.50 3.98
C LEU A 608 -1.46 25.24 2.94
N ARG A 609 -1.98 24.52 1.95
CA ARG A 609 -2.86 25.09 0.92
C ARG A 609 -3.96 24.11 0.56
N PHE A 610 -5.19 24.61 0.54
CA PHE A 610 -6.40 23.89 0.18
C PHE A 610 -7.01 24.50 -1.07
N GLY A 611 -7.38 23.67 -2.02
CA GLY A 611 -8.01 24.06 -3.28
C GLY A 611 -9.36 23.40 -3.45
N TYR A 612 -10.34 24.16 -3.91
CA TYR A 612 -11.66 23.67 -4.30
C TYR A 612 -11.88 23.92 -5.80
N ARG A 613 -12.10 22.84 -6.55
CA ARG A 613 -12.45 22.87 -7.97
C ARG A 613 -13.93 23.19 -8.09
N LEU A 614 -14.22 24.30 -8.76
CA LEU A 614 -15.59 24.75 -8.97
C LEU A 614 -16.33 23.76 -9.89
N PRO A 615 -17.57 23.36 -9.53
CA PRO A 615 -18.41 22.58 -10.42
C PRO A 615 -18.73 23.40 -11.68
N LYS A 616 -18.77 22.73 -12.83
CA LYS A 616 -19.16 23.40 -14.08
C LYS A 616 -20.63 23.79 -13.96
N ASN A 617 -20.92 25.09 -14.00
CA ASN A 617 -22.29 25.56 -14.13
C ASN A 617 -22.88 24.97 -15.41
N SER A 618 -23.91 24.13 -15.29
CA SER A 618 -24.68 23.57 -16.41
C SER A 618 -25.59 24.63 -17.05
N THR A 619 -25.14 25.88 -17.15
CA THR A 619 -25.92 26.98 -17.73
C THR A 619 -25.35 27.38 -19.09
N ARG A 620 -25.81 26.69 -20.14
CA ARG A 620 -26.51 27.28 -21.31
C ARG A 620 -26.48 26.32 -22.50
N ARG A 621 -27.70 25.87 -22.84
CA ARG A 621 -28.26 25.39 -24.12
C ARG A 621 -27.64 24.15 -24.76
#